data_AF-A0A6M1NVG1-F1
#
_entry.id   AF-A0A6M1NVG1-F1
#
_cell.length_a   1.000
_cell.length_b   1.000
_cell.length_c   1.000
_cell.angle_alpha   90.00
_cell.angle_beta   90.00
_cell.angle_gamma   90.00
#
_symmetry.space_group_name_H-M   'P 1'
#
loop_
_entity.id
_entity.type
_entity.pdbx_description
1 polymer ?
#
loop_
_entity_poly.entity_id
_entity_poly.type
_entity_poly.pdbx_seq_one_letter_code
_entity_poly.pdbx_strand_id
1 'polypeptide(L)'
;MSKLKTCAYCDKEGPMTREHIWPKCIIERMPDLTARYVGIQNKYISGELIIADVCAACNNKKLSNLDAYLSLLFDRYFHQFQEKSNNLEFEYDYDMLMRCLLKITYNSSRTITKENNPFAKYRKVILDGGSQREDIIIKLDLVIPSNEEGKILPPHSARCASIDTGRTLEHFIIRCIAINSFYFYIILSKKESVESNAIEELEFVMHNVPGIIVHPYRSKIIVDDISGKNTRDMHEHFIYSTKDSYESFLKKRK
;
A
#
# COMPACT_ATOMS: atom_id res chain seq x y z
N MET A 1 -35.10 14.99 4.50
CA MET A 1 -34.62 13.60 4.49
C MET A 1 -33.13 13.60 4.19
N SER A 2 -32.29 13.00 5.03
CA SER A 2 -30.86 12.88 4.73
C SER A 2 -30.69 12.07 3.44
N LYS A 3 -30.02 12.65 2.44
CA LYS A 3 -29.70 11.96 1.18
C LYS A 3 -29.00 10.65 1.52
N LEU A 4 -29.57 9.52 1.11
CA LEU A 4 -28.92 8.22 1.26
C LEU A 4 -27.58 8.30 0.55
N LYS A 5 -26.53 7.80 1.19
CA LYS A 5 -25.19 7.74 0.60
C LYS A 5 -25.01 6.38 -0.04
N THR A 6 -24.19 6.33 -1.07
CA THR A 6 -23.83 5.10 -1.79
C THR A 6 -22.57 4.50 -1.20
N CYS A 7 -22.58 3.19 -0.94
CA CYS A 7 -21.41 2.46 -0.47
C CYS A 7 -20.31 2.48 -1.53
N ALA A 8 -19.11 2.90 -1.13
CA ALA A 8 -17.93 2.94 -1.97
C ALA A 8 -17.56 1.59 -2.59
N TYR A 9 -17.97 0.48 -1.98
CA TYR A 9 -17.57 -0.87 -2.40
C TYR A 9 -18.64 -1.62 -3.19
N CYS A 10 -19.89 -1.58 -2.76
CA CYS A 10 -20.97 -2.40 -3.32
C CYS A 10 -22.10 -1.60 -3.96
N ASP A 11 -21.96 -0.27 -4.06
CA ASP A 11 -22.93 0.66 -4.64
C ASP A 11 -24.33 0.64 -4.02
N LYS A 12 -24.53 -0.07 -2.90
CA LYS A 12 -25.79 -0.07 -2.17
C LYS A 12 -25.95 1.24 -1.40
N GLU A 13 -27.14 1.82 -1.48
CA GLU A 13 -27.54 2.96 -0.67
C GLU A 13 -27.87 2.54 0.76
N GLY A 14 -27.55 3.39 1.74
CA GLY A 14 -27.91 3.14 3.13
C GLY A 14 -27.08 3.92 4.15
N PRO A 15 -27.13 3.52 5.43
CA PRO A 15 -26.25 4.03 6.47
C PRO A 15 -24.80 3.69 6.16
N MET A 16 -23.92 4.69 6.29
CA MET A 16 -22.49 4.56 6.04
C MET A 16 -21.72 4.54 7.36
N THR A 17 -20.64 3.79 7.34
CA THR A 17 -19.64 3.67 8.41
C THR A 17 -18.33 4.32 7.97
N ARG A 18 -17.39 4.43 8.92
CA ARG A 18 -16.02 4.87 8.66
C ARG A 18 -15.13 3.65 8.49
N GLU A 19 -14.32 3.66 7.44
CA GLU A 19 -13.35 2.61 7.15
C GLU A 19 -11.96 3.21 7.03
N HIS A 20 -10.97 2.54 7.61
CA HIS A 20 -9.59 3.04 7.59
C HIS A 20 -8.90 2.70 6.28
N ILE A 21 -8.01 3.60 5.84
CA ILE A 21 -7.12 3.31 4.71
C ILE A 21 -6.13 2.22 5.11
N TRP A 22 -5.50 2.41 6.26
CA TRP A 22 -4.64 1.42 6.91
C TRP A 22 -5.43 0.68 7.98
N PRO A 23 -5.41 -0.66 8.04
CA PRO A 23 -6.14 -1.38 9.06
C PRO A 23 -5.79 -0.87 10.46
N LYS A 24 -6.82 -0.69 11.30
CA LYS A 24 -6.65 -0.10 12.64
C LYS A 24 -5.65 -0.88 13.49
N CYS A 25 -5.65 -2.21 13.36
CA CYS A 25 -4.71 -3.11 14.01
C CYS A 25 -3.23 -2.81 13.71
N ILE A 26 -2.92 -2.33 12.49
CA ILE A 26 -1.56 -1.93 12.10
C ILE A 26 -1.23 -0.56 12.70
N ILE A 27 -2.18 0.38 12.65
CA ILE A 27 -2.01 1.72 13.24
C ILE A 27 -1.69 1.61 14.74
N GLU A 28 -2.44 0.78 15.47
CA GLU A 28 -2.25 0.57 16.91
C GLU A 28 -0.91 -0.10 17.25
N ARG A 29 -0.34 -0.89 16.34
CA ARG A 29 0.98 -1.54 16.48
C ARG A 29 2.15 -0.64 16.10
N MET A 30 1.89 0.54 15.54
CA MET A 30 2.91 1.49 15.10
C MET A 30 2.71 2.86 15.77
N PRO A 31 2.77 2.93 17.12
CA PRO A 31 2.43 4.14 17.87
C PRO A 31 3.32 5.35 17.52
N ASP A 32 4.55 5.10 17.05
CA ASP A 32 5.49 6.16 16.67
C ASP A 32 5.13 6.86 15.34
N LEU A 33 4.20 6.29 14.55
CA LEU A 33 3.66 6.93 13.34
C LEU A 33 2.62 8.00 13.68
N THR A 34 3.08 9.10 14.29
CA THR A 34 2.21 10.19 14.77
C THR A 34 1.88 11.24 13.71
N ALA A 35 2.52 11.18 12.55
CA ALA A 35 2.33 12.12 11.45
C ALA A 35 2.07 11.36 10.14
N ARG A 36 0.97 11.70 9.46
CA ARG A 36 0.57 11.10 8.18
C ARG A 36 0.50 12.18 7.12
N TYR A 37 1.22 11.98 6.02
CA TYR A 37 1.23 12.92 4.92
C TYR A 37 0.04 12.70 3.97
N VAL A 38 -0.65 13.79 3.65
CA VAL A 38 -1.77 13.84 2.69
C VAL A 38 -1.30 14.62 1.47
N GLY A 39 -0.90 13.89 0.42
CA GLY A 39 -0.26 14.45 -0.77
C GLY A 39 -1.07 15.54 -1.47
N ILE A 40 -2.38 15.34 -1.65
CA ILE A 40 -3.23 16.33 -2.33
C ILE A 40 -3.33 17.66 -1.57
N GLN A 41 -3.16 17.64 -0.24
CA GLN A 41 -3.18 18.86 0.58
C GLN A 41 -1.77 19.41 0.83
N ASN A 42 -0.74 18.66 0.40
CA ASN A 42 0.65 18.85 0.79
C ASN A 42 0.82 19.11 2.30
N LYS A 43 0.17 18.29 3.15
CA LYS A 43 0.10 18.53 4.61
C LYS A 43 0.26 17.24 5.41
N TYR A 44 0.83 17.37 6.60
CA TYR A 44 0.80 16.33 7.61
C TYR A 44 -0.41 16.50 8.54
N ILE A 45 -1.03 15.39 8.89
CA ILE A 45 -2.09 15.31 9.89
C ILE A 45 -1.73 14.30 10.98
N SER A 46 -2.25 14.51 12.19
CA SER A 46 -2.12 13.56 13.31
C SER A 46 -3.22 12.49 13.31
N GLY A 47 -4.37 12.80 12.70
CA GLY A 47 -5.52 11.91 12.63
C GLY A 47 -5.28 10.67 11.76
N GLU A 48 -6.09 9.65 12.01
CA GLU A 48 -6.15 8.46 11.17
C GLU A 48 -6.79 8.81 9.82
N LEU A 49 -6.30 8.17 8.76
CA LEU A 49 -6.86 8.34 7.43
C LEU A 49 -8.02 7.38 7.22
N ILE A 50 -9.22 7.94 7.03
CA ILE A 50 -10.48 7.20 6.92
C ILE A 50 -11.29 7.65 5.70
N ILE A 51 -12.12 6.75 5.16
CA ILE A 51 -13.23 7.05 4.25
C ILE A 51 -14.55 6.84 5.01
N ALA A 52 -15.58 7.62 4.69
CA ALA A 52 -16.82 7.69 5.49
C ALA A 52 -18.09 7.30 4.71
N ASP A 53 -17.92 6.45 3.70
CA ASP A 53 -18.95 6.03 2.75
C ASP A 53 -18.88 4.52 2.47
N VAL A 54 -18.66 3.70 3.52
CA VAL A 54 -18.67 2.22 3.40
C VAL A 54 -19.83 1.66 4.23
N CYS A 55 -20.67 0.79 3.65
CA CYS A 55 -21.76 0.18 4.41
C CYS A 55 -21.24 -0.87 5.41
N ALA A 56 -22.00 -1.13 6.47
CA ALA A 56 -21.61 -2.08 7.52
C ALA A 56 -21.39 -3.51 7.02
N ALA A 57 -22.12 -3.93 5.97
CA ALA A 57 -21.95 -5.26 5.38
C ALA A 57 -20.58 -5.42 4.69
N CYS A 58 -20.07 -4.37 4.02
CA CYS A 58 -18.72 -4.39 3.47
C CYS A 58 -17.69 -4.27 4.59
N ASN A 59 -17.81 -3.25 5.44
CA ASN A 59 -16.82 -2.92 6.46
C ASN A 59 -16.64 -4.07 7.48
N ASN A 60 -17.71 -4.48 8.14
CA ASN A 60 -17.62 -5.35 9.32
C ASN A 60 -17.58 -6.84 8.98
N LYS A 61 -17.77 -7.23 7.71
CA LYS A 61 -17.77 -8.65 7.29
C LYS A 61 -16.70 -8.97 6.25
N LYS A 62 -16.59 -8.16 5.19
CA LYS A 62 -15.70 -8.48 4.06
C LYS A 62 -14.32 -7.85 4.25
N LEU A 63 -14.28 -6.56 4.57
CA LEU A 63 -13.02 -5.82 4.76
C LEU A 63 -12.34 -6.17 6.08
N SER A 64 -13.10 -6.40 7.15
CA SER A 64 -12.57 -6.87 8.43
C SER A 64 -11.76 -8.17 8.34
N ASN A 65 -12.13 -9.08 7.43
CA ASN A 65 -11.36 -10.30 7.19
C ASN A 65 -9.97 -10.01 6.58
N LEU A 66 -9.88 -9.00 5.72
CA LEU A 66 -8.59 -8.54 5.16
C LEU A 66 -7.73 -7.90 6.25
N ASP A 67 -8.36 -7.13 7.15
CA ASP A 67 -7.67 -6.50 8.28
C ASP A 67 -7.11 -7.52 9.26
N ALA A 68 -7.87 -8.58 9.54
CA ALA A 68 -7.41 -9.70 10.35
C ALA A 68 -6.22 -10.40 9.70
N TYR A 69 -6.27 -10.66 8.38
CA TYR A 69 -5.16 -11.28 7.66
C TYR A 69 -3.89 -10.42 7.68
N LEU A 70 -4.00 -9.12 7.43
CA LEU A 70 -2.84 -8.23 7.49
C LEU A 70 -2.27 -8.12 8.90
N SER A 71 -3.13 -8.19 9.94
CA SER A 71 -2.69 -8.28 11.33
C SER A 71 -1.84 -9.53 11.58
N LEU A 72 -2.25 -10.68 11.06
CA LEU A 72 -1.49 -11.93 11.19
C LEU A 72 -0.12 -11.83 10.51
N LEU A 73 -0.06 -11.23 9.32
CA LEU A 73 1.22 -11.00 8.63
C LEU A 73 2.12 -10.02 9.39
N PHE A 74 1.54 -9.01 10.03
CA PHE A 74 2.32 -8.09 10.85
C PHE A 74 2.95 -8.80 12.05
N ASP A 75 2.13 -9.55 12.78
CA ASP A 75 2.56 -10.28 13.98
C ASP A 75 3.60 -11.35 13.62
N ARG A 76 3.53 -11.94 12.43
CA ARG A 76 4.51 -12.94 11.96
C ARG A 76 5.79 -12.33 11.38
N TYR A 77 5.68 -11.23 10.62
CA TYR A 77 6.78 -10.72 9.81
C TYR A 77 7.01 -9.21 9.99
N PHE A 78 5.98 -8.38 9.79
CA PHE A 78 6.20 -6.95 9.56
C PHE A 78 6.65 -6.18 10.81
N HIS A 79 6.49 -6.71 12.01
CA HIS A 79 7.00 -6.08 13.23
C HIS A 79 8.54 -6.11 13.33
N GLN A 80 9.21 -7.03 12.62
CA GLN A 80 10.67 -7.16 12.65
C GLN A 80 11.32 -6.42 11.49
N PHE A 81 12.29 -5.56 11.80
CA PHE A 81 13.13 -4.94 10.79
C PHE A 81 14.09 -5.98 10.20
N GLN A 82 14.20 -5.97 8.88
CA GLN A 82 15.03 -6.92 8.15
C GLN A 82 16.45 -6.39 7.99
N GLU A 83 17.42 -7.30 8.03
CA GLU A 83 18.84 -7.02 7.86
C GLU A 83 19.39 -7.73 6.61
N LYS A 84 20.51 -7.24 6.07
CA LYS A 84 21.06 -7.64 4.76
C LYS A 84 21.43 -9.13 4.65
N SER A 85 21.67 -9.83 5.76
CA SER A 85 22.11 -11.24 5.77
C SER A 85 20.98 -12.26 5.88
N ASN A 86 19.72 -11.82 6.00
CA ASN A 86 18.62 -12.73 6.30
C ASN A 86 17.83 -13.06 5.03
N ASN A 87 17.97 -14.30 4.55
CA ASN A 87 16.99 -14.86 3.61
C ASN A 87 15.66 -14.96 4.36
N LEU A 88 14.66 -14.20 3.91
CA LEU A 88 13.34 -14.23 4.53
C LEU A 88 12.48 -15.24 3.81
N GLU A 89 12.03 -16.25 4.54
CA GLU A 89 10.94 -17.10 4.10
C GLU A 89 9.60 -16.41 4.36
N PHE A 90 8.91 -16.00 3.29
CA PHE A 90 7.65 -15.28 3.38
C PHE A 90 6.50 -16.18 2.91
N GLU A 91 5.70 -16.66 3.87
CA GLU A 91 4.46 -17.40 3.62
C GLU A 91 3.26 -16.46 3.52
N TYR A 92 2.40 -16.72 2.53
CA TYR A 92 1.21 -15.90 2.26
C TYR A 92 0.11 -16.69 1.55
N ASP A 93 -1.12 -16.25 1.76
CA ASP A 93 -2.25 -16.47 0.85
C ASP A 93 -2.27 -15.33 -0.18
N TYR A 94 -2.13 -15.67 -1.46
CA TYR A 94 -2.03 -14.68 -2.53
C TYR A 94 -3.32 -13.86 -2.71
N ASP A 95 -4.49 -14.51 -2.67
CA ASP A 95 -5.77 -13.80 -2.84
C ASP A 95 -5.96 -12.80 -1.69
N MET A 96 -5.72 -13.25 -0.45
CA MET A 96 -5.84 -12.39 0.72
C MET A 96 -4.82 -11.24 0.71
N LEU A 97 -3.56 -11.50 0.37
CA LEU A 97 -2.53 -10.46 0.28
C LEU A 97 -2.85 -9.45 -0.81
N MET A 98 -3.16 -9.89 -2.03
CA MET A 98 -3.55 -9.04 -3.15
C MET A 98 -4.73 -8.14 -2.76
N ARG A 99 -5.76 -8.69 -2.12
CA ARG A 99 -6.94 -7.93 -1.69
C ARG A 99 -6.63 -6.92 -0.60
N CYS A 100 -5.74 -7.23 0.33
CA CYS A 100 -5.26 -6.25 1.34
C CYS A 100 -4.57 -5.06 0.67
N LEU A 101 -3.64 -5.33 -0.25
CA LEU A 101 -2.89 -4.29 -0.98
C LEU A 101 -3.81 -3.44 -1.87
N LEU A 102 -4.77 -4.08 -2.54
CA LEU A 102 -5.80 -3.39 -3.33
C LEU A 102 -6.73 -2.56 -2.44
N LYS A 103 -7.12 -3.04 -1.26
CA LYS A 103 -7.95 -2.29 -0.30
C LYS A 103 -7.25 -0.99 0.09
N ILE A 104 -6.00 -1.09 0.53
CA ILE A 104 -5.18 0.06 0.95
C ILE A 104 -5.03 1.03 -0.24
N THR A 105 -4.73 0.50 -1.43
CA THR A 105 -4.59 1.30 -2.66
C THR A 105 -5.88 2.03 -3.04
N TYR A 106 -7.01 1.32 -3.06
CA TYR A 106 -8.32 1.89 -3.37
C TYR A 106 -8.70 2.97 -2.36
N ASN A 107 -8.65 2.67 -1.06
CA ASN A 107 -8.99 3.64 -0.01
C ASN A 107 -8.07 4.86 -0.02
N SER A 108 -6.76 4.66 -0.22
CA SER A 108 -5.79 5.73 -0.38
C SER A 108 -6.14 6.64 -1.57
N SER A 109 -6.35 6.06 -2.75
CA SER A 109 -6.63 6.85 -3.97
C SER A 109 -7.94 7.65 -3.88
N ARG A 110 -8.94 7.19 -3.11
CA ARG A 110 -10.21 7.89 -2.92
C ARG A 110 -10.12 9.17 -2.11
N THR A 111 -9.03 9.36 -1.38
CA THR A 111 -8.73 10.65 -0.73
C THR A 111 -8.35 11.73 -1.73
N ILE A 112 -7.96 11.34 -2.95
CA ILE A 112 -7.59 12.22 -4.05
C ILE A 112 -8.78 12.40 -4.99
N THR A 113 -9.28 11.31 -5.57
CA THR A 113 -10.44 11.33 -6.46
C THR A 113 -11.43 10.21 -6.16
N LYS A 114 -12.70 10.58 -6.03
CA LYS A 114 -13.81 9.63 -5.89
C LYS A 114 -14.37 9.23 -7.26
N GLU A 115 -14.49 10.20 -8.15
CA GLU A 115 -15.00 10.02 -9.51
C GLU A 115 -13.87 9.52 -10.42
N ASN A 116 -14.21 8.65 -11.38
CA ASN A 116 -13.26 8.06 -12.34
C ASN A 116 -12.00 7.46 -11.70
N ASN A 117 -12.14 6.93 -10.48
CA ASN A 117 -11.03 6.31 -9.77
C ASN A 117 -10.62 5.00 -10.47
N PRO A 118 -9.39 4.88 -10.99
CA PRO A 118 -8.97 3.74 -11.81
C PRO A 118 -8.94 2.42 -11.03
N PHE A 119 -8.93 2.47 -9.70
CA PHE A 119 -8.93 1.29 -8.84
C PHE A 119 -10.36 0.82 -8.49
N ALA A 120 -11.41 1.57 -8.88
CA ALA A 120 -12.80 1.18 -8.62
C ALA A 120 -13.21 -0.12 -9.33
N LYS A 121 -12.54 -0.49 -10.44
CA LYS A 121 -12.75 -1.78 -11.13
C LYS A 121 -12.39 -2.99 -10.25
N TYR A 122 -11.58 -2.81 -9.20
CA TYR A 122 -11.15 -3.89 -8.30
C TYR A 122 -12.04 -4.10 -7.09
N ARG A 123 -13.10 -3.31 -6.90
CA ARG A 123 -13.96 -3.39 -5.70
C ARG A 123 -14.53 -4.78 -5.46
N LYS A 124 -15.02 -5.44 -6.52
CA LYS A 124 -15.56 -6.79 -6.44
C LYS A 124 -14.49 -7.79 -5.98
N VAL A 125 -13.30 -7.72 -6.57
CA VAL A 125 -12.15 -8.56 -6.19
C VAL A 125 -11.76 -8.32 -4.73
N ILE A 126 -11.70 -7.07 -4.28
CA ILE A 126 -11.41 -6.74 -2.87
C ILE A 126 -12.44 -7.43 -1.94
N LEU A 127 -13.74 -7.33 -2.25
CA LEU A 127 -14.80 -7.85 -1.40
C LEU A 127 -14.88 -9.38 -1.40
N ASP A 128 -14.86 -10.00 -2.57
CA ASP A 128 -15.28 -11.39 -2.76
C ASP A 128 -14.15 -12.32 -3.19
N GLY A 129 -12.97 -11.76 -3.47
CA GLY A 129 -11.87 -12.50 -4.05
C GLY A 129 -12.04 -12.70 -5.56
N GLY A 130 -11.04 -13.34 -6.13
CA GLY A 130 -10.93 -13.54 -7.56
C GLY A 130 -9.54 -14.03 -7.83
N SER A 131 -9.31 -15.30 -7.48
CA SER A 131 -8.01 -15.94 -7.57
C SER A 131 -7.45 -15.77 -8.99
N GLN A 132 -6.20 -15.31 -9.07
CA GLN A 132 -5.40 -15.18 -10.28
C GLN A 132 -5.94 -14.13 -11.27
N ARG A 133 -5.24 -13.00 -11.33
CA ARG A 133 -5.56 -11.89 -12.23
C ARG A 133 -4.31 -11.53 -13.03
N GLU A 134 -4.46 -11.54 -14.35
CA GLU A 134 -3.35 -11.30 -15.28
C GLU A 134 -2.97 -9.82 -15.39
N ASP A 135 -3.85 -8.92 -14.96
CA ASP A 135 -3.63 -7.47 -14.90
C ASP A 135 -3.04 -6.99 -13.58
N ILE A 136 -2.61 -7.89 -12.69
CA ILE A 136 -1.92 -7.56 -11.42
C ILE A 136 -0.63 -8.35 -11.27
N ILE A 137 0.46 -7.63 -11.04
CA ILE A 137 1.73 -8.20 -10.57
C ILE A 137 2.04 -7.59 -9.20
N ILE A 138 2.48 -8.41 -8.26
CA ILE A 138 2.95 -7.97 -6.94
C ILE A 138 4.44 -8.30 -6.85
N LYS A 139 5.27 -7.29 -6.59
CA LYS A 139 6.66 -7.47 -6.19
C LYS A 139 6.83 -7.16 -4.70
N LEU A 140 7.70 -7.88 -4.02
CA LEU A 140 8.09 -7.63 -2.64
C LEU A 140 9.60 -7.35 -2.60
N ASP A 141 9.95 -6.20 -2.03
CA ASP A 141 11.33 -5.84 -1.68
C ASP A 141 11.45 -5.64 -0.16
N LEU A 142 12.67 -5.80 0.37
CA LEU A 142 12.98 -5.53 1.77
C LEU A 142 13.90 -4.32 1.89
N VAL A 143 13.46 -3.36 2.71
CA VAL A 143 14.23 -2.17 3.05
C VAL A 143 14.87 -2.37 4.41
N ILE A 144 16.18 -2.16 4.46
CA ILE A 144 16.99 -2.34 5.65
C ILE A 144 17.17 -1.00 6.41
N PRO A 145 17.48 -1.04 7.71
CA PRO A 145 17.88 0.17 8.44
C PRO A 145 19.08 0.88 7.78
N SER A 146 19.13 2.20 7.85
CA SER A 146 20.33 2.96 7.51
C SER A 146 21.14 3.30 8.76
N ASN A 147 22.45 3.51 8.60
CA ASN A 147 23.32 3.97 9.67
C ASN A 147 23.79 5.38 9.35
N GLU A 148 23.30 6.34 10.12
CA GLU A 148 23.59 7.77 9.99
C GLU A 148 24.46 8.20 11.17
N GLU A 149 25.77 8.35 10.96
CA GLU A 149 26.71 8.84 11.98
C GLU A 149 26.63 8.04 13.31
N GLY A 150 26.47 6.72 13.23
CA GLY A 150 26.36 5.84 14.39
C GLY A 150 24.94 5.70 14.96
N LYS A 151 23.93 6.36 14.36
CA LYS A 151 22.52 6.18 14.69
C LYS A 151 21.85 5.28 13.67
N ILE A 152 21.21 4.22 14.15
CA ILE A 152 20.39 3.34 13.31
C ILE A 152 19.05 4.02 13.07
N LEU A 153 18.73 4.26 11.80
CA LEU A 153 17.41 4.70 11.36
C LEU A 153 16.64 3.48 10.84
N PRO A 154 15.68 2.93 11.63
CA PRO A 154 14.89 1.80 11.18
C PRO A 154 13.87 2.23 10.11
N PRO A 155 13.44 1.31 9.23
CA PRO A 155 12.47 1.58 8.16
C PRO A 155 11.04 1.70 8.69
N HIS A 156 10.81 2.45 9.77
CA HIS A 156 9.50 2.55 10.41
C HIS A 156 8.52 3.34 9.53
N SER A 157 7.60 2.65 8.84
CA SER A 157 6.71 3.28 7.85
C SER A 157 5.40 2.51 7.64
N ALA A 158 4.30 3.24 7.44
CA ALA A 158 3.06 2.75 6.86
C ALA A 158 2.65 3.71 5.73
N ARG A 159 3.08 3.42 4.50
CA ARG A 159 2.98 4.35 3.37
C ARG A 159 2.31 3.70 2.16
N CYS A 160 1.35 4.39 1.56
CA CYS A 160 0.78 4.01 0.27
C CYS A 160 0.96 5.19 -0.69
N ALA A 161 1.74 5.01 -1.76
CA ALA A 161 2.06 6.08 -2.69
C ALA A 161 2.21 5.57 -4.12
N SER A 162 2.03 6.46 -5.09
CA SER A 162 2.54 6.22 -6.44
C SER A 162 4.06 6.30 -6.42
N ILE A 163 4.71 5.50 -7.27
CA ILE A 163 6.16 5.57 -7.45
C ILE A 163 6.47 6.35 -8.74
N ASP A 164 7.58 7.07 -8.72
CA ASP A 164 8.15 7.66 -9.92
C ASP A 164 9.17 6.68 -10.51
N THR A 165 8.94 6.26 -11.75
CA THR A 165 9.83 5.37 -12.50
C THR A 165 10.77 6.15 -13.43
N GLY A 166 10.80 7.47 -13.36
CA GLY A 166 11.60 8.33 -14.24
C GLY A 166 11.01 8.51 -15.64
N ARG A 167 9.85 7.91 -15.91
CA ARG A 167 9.08 8.08 -17.16
C ARG A 167 7.59 7.92 -16.92
N THR A 168 6.79 8.54 -17.78
CA THR A 168 5.33 8.33 -17.80
C THR A 168 5.02 6.91 -18.27
N LEU A 169 4.12 6.22 -17.54
CA LEU A 169 3.62 4.90 -17.91
C LEU A 169 2.23 5.02 -18.53
N GLU A 170 2.09 4.58 -19.77
CA GLU A 170 0.85 4.65 -20.54
C GLU A 170 -0.09 3.50 -20.22
N HIS A 171 0.45 2.31 -19.93
CA HIS A 171 -0.29 1.06 -19.80
C HIS A 171 -0.41 0.59 -18.35
N PHE A 172 0.54 0.97 -17.48
CA PHE A 172 0.56 0.52 -16.09
C PHE A 172 0.38 1.65 -15.08
N ILE A 173 -0.13 1.27 -13.90
CA ILE A 173 -0.14 2.09 -12.69
C ILE A 173 0.62 1.30 -11.63
N ILE A 174 1.55 1.95 -10.92
CA ILE A 174 2.33 1.30 -9.88
C ILE A 174 2.10 2.01 -8.56
N ARG A 175 1.82 1.22 -7.52
CA ARG A 175 1.65 1.70 -6.14
C ARG A 175 2.60 0.94 -5.24
N CYS A 176 3.31 1.69 -4.39
CA CYS A 176 4.09 1.14 -3.29
C CYS A 176 3.25 1.17 -2.02
N ILE A 177 3.17 0.02 -1.34
CA ILE A 177 2.57 -0.18 -0.03
C ILE A 177 3.69 -0.67 0.89
N ALA A 178 4.20 0.21 1.75
CA ALA A 178 5.26 -0.08 2.68
C ALA A 178 4.70 -0.29 4.10
N ILE A 179 5.11 -1.39 4.74
CA ILE A 179 4.89 -1.67 6.16
C ILE A 179 6.23 -2.08 6.77
N ASN A 180 6.82 -1.18 7.56
CA ASN A 180 8.18 -1.34 8.06
C ASN A 180 9.17 -1.69 6.93
N SER A 181 9.94 -2.77 7.08
CA SER A 181 10.87 -3.25 6.05
C SER A 181 10.20 -3.79 4.78
N PHE A 182 8.90 -4.02 4.75
CA PHE A 182 8.24 -4.74 3.66
C PHE A 182 7.63 -3.78 2.65
N TYR A 183 8.20 -3.73 1.45
CA TYR A 183 7.77 -2.83 0.39
C TYR A 183 7.11 -3.64 -0.72
N PHE A 184 5.79 -3.62 -0.73
CA PHE A 184 4.99 -4.24 -1.78
C PHE A 184 4.77 -3.25 -2.92
N TYR A 185 5.16 -3.62 -4.13
CA TYR A 185 4.85 -2.90 -5.35
C TYR A 185 3.74 -3.64 -6.08
N ILE A 186 2.55 -3.03 -6.14
CA ILE A 186 1.46 -3.54 -6.95
C ILE A 186 1.47 -2.81 -8.30
N ILE A 187 1.72 -3.59 -9.35
CA ILE A 187 1.77 -3.17 -10.75
C ILE A 187 0.44 -3.59 -11.37
N LEU A 188 -0.30 -2.62 -11.88
CA LEU A 188 -1.68 -2.78 -12.32
C LEU A 188 -1.80 -2.35 -13.78
N SER A 189 -2.27 -3.24 -14.65
CA SER A 189 -2.62 -2.83 -16.01
C SER A 189 -3.84 -1.90 -15.97
N LYS A 190 -3.78 -0.83 -16.76
CA LYS A 190 -4.92 0.06 -16.96
C LYS A 190 -6.04 -0.67 -17.70
N LYS A 191 -5.69 -1.61 -18.58
CA LYS A 191 -6.62 -2.52 -19.28
C LYS A 191 -6.79 -3.83 -18.52
N GLU A 192 -7.76 -4.65 -18.92
CA GLU A 192 -8.02 -5.96 -18.29
C GLU A 192 -7.02 -7.04 -18.74
N SER A 193 -6.43 -6.86 -19.93
CA SER A 193 -5.37 -7.71 -20.47
C SER A 193 -4.17 -6.86 -20.86
N VAL A 194 -2.97 -7.45 -20.80
CA VAL A 194 -1.75 -6.82 -21.30
C VAL A 194 -1.70 -6.99 -22.81
N GLU A 195 -1.82 -5.89 -23.55
CA GLU A 195 -1.73 -5.88 -25.01
C GLU A 195 -0.27 -5.91 -25.49
N SER A 196 -0.02 -6.32 -26.74
CA SER A 196 1.36 -6.46 -27.26
C SER A 196 2.15 -5.15 -27.24
N ASN A 197 1.49 -4.01 -27.39
CA ASN A 197 2.11 -2.68 -27.29
C ASN A 197 2.51 -2.29 -25.85
N ALA A 198 2.06 -3.03 -24.85
CA ALA A 198 2.43 -2.82 -23.45
C ALA A 198 3.64 -3.65 -23.02
N ILE A 199 4.15 -4.56 -23.87
CA ILE A 199 5.25 -5.49 -23.51
C ILE A 199 6.53 -4.73 -23.17
N GLU A 200 6.95 -3.77 -23.99
CA GLU A 200 8.16 -2.97 -23.74
C GLU A 200 8.05 -2.16 -22.43
N GLU A 201 6.86 -1.61 -22.16
CA GLU A 201 6.62 -0.92 -20.88
C GLU A 201 6.61 -1.91 -19.70
N LEU A 202 6.06 -3.11 -19.88
CA LEU A 202 6.09 -4.14 -18.86
C LEU A 202 7.53 -4.57 -18.55
N GLU A 203 8.36 -4.83 -19.56
CA GLU A 203 9.77 -5.17 -19.38
C GLU A 203 10.52 -4.06 -18.62
N PHE A 204 10.30 -2.80 -19.01
CA PHE A 204 10.84 -1.64 -18.30
C PHE A 204 10.43 -1.63 -16.82
N VAL A 205 9.13 -1.82 -16.54
CA VAL A 205 8.60 -1.86 -15.17
C VAL A 205 9.19 -3.02 -14.37
N MET A 206 9.27 -4.22 -14.97
CA MET A 206 9.78 -5.42 -14.32
C MET A 206 11.26 -5.28 -13.95
N HIS A 207 12.04 -4.58 -14.78
CA HIS A 207 13.45 -4.31 -14.54
C HIS A 207 13.69 -3.19 -13.51
N ASN A 208 12.90 -2.11 -13.54
CA ASN A 208 13.15 -0.91 -12.73
C ASN A 208 12.44 -0.89 -11.38
N VAL A 209 11.36 -1.65 -11.21
CA VAL A 209 10.72 -1.83 -9.90
C VAL A 209 11.48 -2.91 -9.14
N PRO A 210 11.94 -2.67 -7.90
CA PRO A 210 12.76 -3.64 -7.18
C PRO A 210 11.95 -4.82 -6.62
N GLY A 211 12.69 -5.79 -6.07
CA GLY A 211 12.15 -6.93 -5.34
C GLY A 211 11.80 -8.12 -6.23
N ILE A 212 11.31 -9.17 -5.57
CA ILE A 212 10.94 -10.44 -6.20
C ILE A 212 9.44 -10.54 -6.43
N ILE A 213 9.02 -11.31 -7.43
CA ILE A 213 7.58 -11.53 -7.69
C ILE A 213 6.98 -12.39 -6.58
N VAL A 214 5.91 -11.89 -5.98
CA VAL A 214 5.02 -12.67 -5.11
C VAL A 214 4.13 -13.52 -6.03
N HIS A 215 4.45 -14.80 -6.15
CA HIS A 215 3.90 -15.67 -7.19
C HIS A 215 2.46 -16.13 -6.86
N PRO A 216 1.48 -15.95 -7.77
CA PRO A 216 0.08 -16.30 -7.51
C PRO A 216 -0.20 -17.79 -7.32
N TYR A 217 0.77 -18.63 -7.69
CA TYR A 217 0.68 -20.09 -7.62
C TYR A 217 1.54 -20.70 -6.50
N ARG A 218 2.08 -19.88 -5.59
CA ARG A 218 2.88 -20.33 -4.45
C ARG A 218 2.24 -19.84 -3.15
N SER A 219 2.41 -20.61 -2.09
CA SER A 219 2.07 -20.20 -0.72
C SER A 219 3.25 -19.61 0.05
N LYS A 220 4.44 -19.63 -0.57
CA LYS A 220 5.71 -19.25 0.03
C LYS A 220 6.72 -18.80 -1.02
N ILE A 221 7.53 -17.80 -0.68
CA ILE A 221 8.71 -17.38 -1.42
C ILE A 221 9.89 -17.22 -0.47
N ILE A 222 11.09 -17.33 -1.03
CA ILE A 222 12.33 -16.93 -0.36
C ILE A 222 12.67 -15.55 -0.91
N VAL A 223 12.78 -14.56 -0.04
CA VAL A 223 13.25 -13.22 -0.36
C VAL A 223 14.75 -13.19 -0.09
N ASP A 224 15.53 -13.45 -1.13
CA ASP A 224 17.00 -13.50 -1.13
C ASP A 224 17.64 -12.40 -2.00
N ASP A 225 16.87 -11.81 -2.91
CA ASP A 225 17.26 -10.68 -3.74
C ASP A 225 16.54 -9.39 -3.30
N ILE A 226 17.20 -8.63 -2.42
CA ILE A 226 16.73 -7.32 -1.95
C ILE A 226 17.48 -6.23 -2.70
N SER A 227 16.83 -5.09 -2.97
CA SER A 227 17.45 -3.99 -3.73
C SER A 227 18.71 -3.39 -3.10
N GLY A 228 18.98 -3.72 -1.84
CA GLY A 228 20.07 -3.15 -1.05
C GLY A 228 19.82 -1.70 -0.63
N LYS A 229 18.66 -1.13 -0.98
CA LYS A 229 18.26 0.21 -0.55
C LYS A 229 17.99 0.21 0.94
N ASN A 230 18.60 1.16 1.63
CA ASN A 230 18.36 1.37 3.05
C ASN A 230 17.23 2.39 3.26
N THR A 231 16.89 2.62 4.52
CA THR A 231 15.83 3.54 4.92
C THR A 231 16.06 4.95 4.39
N ARG A 232 17.29 5.46 4.41
CA ARG A 232 17.62 6.78 3.86
C ARG A 232 17.36 6.82 2.36
N ASP A 233 17.91 5.89 1.59
CA ASP A 233 17.77 5.86 0.13
C ASP A 233 16.29 5.87 -0.30
N MET A 234 15.45 5.13 0.43
CA MET A 234 14.01 4.99 0.13
C MET A 234 13.18 6.22 0.50
N HIS A 235 13.62 6.99 1.49
CA HIS A 235 12.86 8.10 2.04
C HIS A 235 13.43 9.48 1.71
N GLU A 236 14.65 9.57 1.19
CA GLU A 236 15.37 10.82 0.96
C GLU A 236 14.53 11.83 0.17
N HIS A 237 14.09 11.46 -1.03
CA HIS A 237 13.27 12.33 -1.88
C HIS A 237 11.96 12.76 -1.19
N PHE A 238 11.31 11.83 -0.48
CA PHE A 238 10.07 12.13 0.25
C PHE A 238 10.31 13.10 1.42
N ILE A 239 11.39 12.91 2.17
CA ILE A 239 11.77 13.78 3.29
C ILE A 239 12.05 15.19 2.77
N TYR A 240 12.85 15.32 1.70
CA TYR A 240 13.14 16.63 1.11
C TYR A 240 11.90 17.31 0.56
N SER A 241 11.09 16.60 -0.25
CA SER A 241 9.89 17.19 -0.88
C SER A 241 8.78 17.57 0.10
N THR A 242 8.78 17.03 1.33
CA THR A 242 7.73 17.29 2.33
C THR A 242 8.20 18.03 3.58
N LYS A 243 9.48 18.46 3.61
CA LYS A 243 10.14 19.08 4.76
C LYS A 243 9.37 20.26 5.32
N ASP A 244 9.02 21.24 4.49
CA ASP A 244 8.33 22.47 4.91
C ASP A 244 6.95 22.19 5.51
N SER A 245 6.25 21.22 4.94
CA SER A 245 4.93 20.76 5.42
C SER A 245 5.05 20.05 6.76
N TYR A 246 6.13 19.29 6.98
CA TYR A 246 6.41 18.63 8.25
C TYR A 246 6.78 19.63 9.35
N GLU A 247 7.65 20.60 9.06
CA GLU A 247 8.00 21.67 10.00
C GLU A 247 6.78 22.50 10.40
N SER A 248 5.91 22.81 9.44
CA SER A 248 4.64 23.50 9.67
C SER A 248 3.69 22.69 10.57
N PHE A 249 3.69 21.37 10.45
CA PHE A 249 2.92 20.48 11.32
C PHE A 249 3.47 20.46 12.75
N LEU A 250 4.79 20.40 12.92
CA LEU A 250 5.43 20.44 14.24
C LEU A 250 5.16 21.76 14.97
N LYS A 251 5.19 22.90 14.27
CA LYS A 251 4.87 24.22 14.86
C LYS A 251 3.45 24.29 15.42
N LYS A 252 2.48 23.59 14.82
CA LYS A 252 1.07 23.57 15.28
C LYS A 252 0.82 22.65 16.47
N ARG A 253 1.79 21.80 16.84
CA ARG A 253 1.69 20.88 17.99
C ARG A 253 2.37 21.45 19.25
N LYS A 254 3.16 22.52 19.12
CA LYS A 254 3.70 23.29 20.23
C LYS A 254 2.68 24.33 20.68
#